data_AF-A0A351MUF8-F1
#
_entry.id   AF-A0A351MUF8-F1
#
_cell.length_a   1.000
_cell.length_b   1.000
_cell.length_c   1.000
_cell.angle_alpha   90.00
_cell.angle_beta   90.00
_cell.angle_gamma   90.00
#
_symmetry.space_group_name_H-M   'P 1'
#
loop_
_entity.id
_entity.type
_entity.pdbx_description
1 polymer ?
#
loop_
_entity_poly.entity_id
_entity_poly.type
_entity_poly.pdbx_seq_one_letter_code
_entity_poly.pdbx_strand_id
1 'polypeptide(L)' 'EMLEFCAKHGIASDIELIAMQKVNEAWERMLKQDVRYRFVIDMKTLA' A
#
# COMPACT_ATOMS: atom_id res chain seq x y z
N GLU A 1 5.75 18.40 -10.14
CA GLU A 1 6.98 18.62 -9.35
C GLU A 1 7.39 17.41 -8.49
N MET A 2 6.74 17.09 -7.35
CA MET A 2 7.19 15.98 -6.47
C MET A 2 7.10 14.59 -7.12
N LEU A 3 5.98 14.27 -7.77
CA LEU A 3 5.81 12.97 -8.45
C LEU A 3 6.80 12.79 -9.60
N GLU A 4 7.09 13.86 -10.34
CA GLU A 4 8.07 13.84 -11.42
C GLU A 4 9.50 13.67 -10.90
N PHE A 5 9.83 14.30 -9.77
CA PHE A 5 11.09 14.09 -9.08
C PHE A 5 11.23 12.62 -8.64
N CYS A 6 10.21 12.06 -7.97
CA CYS A 6 10.24 10.67 -7.54
C CYS A 6 10.40 9.71 -8.73
N ALA A 7 9.68 9.95 -9.84
CA ALA A 7 9.80 9.16 -11.05
C ALA A 7 11.21 9.25 -11.67
N LYS A 8 11.80 10.46 -11.75
CA LYS A 8 13.15 10.68 -12.29
C LYS A 8 14.25 10.02 -11.44
N HIS A 9 14.06 9.99 -10.13
CA HIS A 9 15.06 9.47 -9.19
C HIS A 9 14.79 8.02 -8.74
N GLY A 10 13.77 7.36 -9.29
CA GLY A 10 13.41 5.98 -8.92
C GLY A 10 12.95 5.85 -7.46
N ILE A 11 12.41 6.91 -6.87
CA ILE A 11 11.91 6.92 -5.49
C ILE A 11 10.51 6.29 -5.51
N ALA A 12 10.44 5.05 -5.04
CA ALA A 12 9.21 4.32 -4.87
C ALA A 12 8.98 3.99 -3.39
N SER A 13 7.72 3.70 -3.05
CA SER A 13 7.36 3.20 -1.73
C SER A 13 7.45 1.68 -1.73
N ASP A 14 8.01 1.10 -0.67
CA ASP A 14 7.75 -0.30 -0.35
C ASP A 14 6.30 -0.45 0.10
N ILE A 15 5.60 -1.41 -0.49
CA ILE A 15 4.17 -1.63 -0.27
C ILE A 15 3.85 -3.10 -0.09
N GLU A 16 2.83 -3.36 0.73
CA GLU A 16 2.09 -4.61 0.75
C GLU A 16 0.77 -4.41 0.00
N LEU A 17 0.66 -5.02 -1.18
CA LEU A 17 -0.56 -4.96 -2.00
C LEU A 17 -1.59 -5.94 -1.43
N ILE A 18 -2.80 -5.45 -1.15
CA ILE A 18 -3.91 -6.27 -0.62
C ILE A 18 -5.13 -6.19 -1.53
N ALA A 19 -5.91 -7.26 -1.56
CA ALA A 19 -7.24 -7.26 -2.17
C ALA A 19 -8.24 -6.50 -1.29
N MET A 20 -9.30 -5.95 -1.89
CA MET A 20 -10.34 -5.18 -1.19
C MET A 20 -11.00 -5.99 -0.07
N GLN A 21 -11.22 -7.29 -0.29
CA GLN A 21 -11.82 -8.21 0.67
C GLN A 21 -10.96 -8.41 1.94
N LYS A 22 -9.68 -8.02 1.88
CA LYS A 22 -8.70 -8.16 2.96
C LYS A 22 -8.49 -6.88 3.78
N VAL A 23 -9.28 -5.84 3.53
CA VAL A 23 -9.13 -4.54 4.23
C VAL A 23 -9.22 -4.65 5.75
N ASN A 24 -10.15 -5.45 6.29
CA ASN A 24 -10.28 -5.63 7.74
C ASN A 24 -9.08 -6.35 8.36
N GLU A 25 -8.56 -7.37 7.69
CA GLU A 25 -7.36 -8.09 8.14
C GLU A 25 -6.13 -7.17 8.13
N ALA A 26 -5.95 -6.38 7.07
CA ALA A 26 -4.88 -5.40 6.98
C ALA A 26 -5.00 -4.30 8.04
N TRP A 27 -6.22 -3.88 8.39
CA TRP A 27 -6.47 -2.91 9.46
C TRP A 27 -6.03 -3.46 10.83
N GLU A 28 -6.38 -4.70 11.16
CA GLU A 28 -5.94 -5.34 12.40
C GLU A 28 -4.41 -5.48 12.48
N ARG A 29 -3.76 -5.82 11.36
CA ARG A 29 -2.29 -5.88 11.27
C ARG A 29 -1.65 -4.51 11.47
N MET A 30 -2.20 -3.46 10.87
CA MET A 30 -1.74 -2.09 11.06
C MET A 30 -1.80 -1.66 12.53
N LEU A 31 -2.89 -1.97 13.23
CA LEU A 31 -3.03 -1.67 14.67
C LEU A 31 -1.97 -2.39 15.54
N LYS A 32 -1.52 -3.56 15.10
CA LYS A 32 -0.46 -4.35 15.76
C LYS A 32 0.95 -3.94 15.31
N GLN A 33 1.09 -2.90 14.49
CA GLN A 33 2.34 -2.49 13.82
C GLN A 33 2.95 -3.60 12.94
N ASP A 34 2.17 -4.61 12.55
CA ASP A 34 2.56 -5.68 11.64
C ASP A 34 2.36 -5.23 10.18
N VAL A 35 3.11 -4.20 9.78
CA VAL A 35 3.07 -3.65 8.43
C VAL A 35 4.47 -3.26 7.98
N ARG A 36 4.83 -3.62 6.75
CA ARG A 36 6.04 -3.11 6.08
C ARG A 36 5.71 -1.79 5.39
N TYR A 37 5.85 -0.70 6.14
CA TYR A 37 5.69 0.70 5.70
C TYR A 37 4.28 1.11 5.26
N ARG A 38 3.68 0.48 4.22
CA ARG A 38 2.36 0.85 3.69
C ARG A 38 1.59 -0.34 3.14
N PHE A 39 0.30 -0.41 3.46
CA PHE A 39 -0.66 -1.20 2.69
C PHE A 39 -1.19 -0.39 1.50
N VAL A 40 -1.36 -1.04 0.35
CA VAL A 40 -2.04 -0.47 -0.82
C VAL A 40 -3.14 -1.43 -1.24
N ILE A 41 -4.36 -0.91 -1.42
CA ILE A 41 -5.50 -1.72 -1.85
C ILE A 41 -5.55 -1.73 -3.37
N ASP A 42 -5.56 -2.93 -3.96
CA ASP A 42 -5.77 -3.07 -5.40
C ASP A 42 -7.27 -2.91 -5.73
N MET A 43 -7.62 -1.76 -6.27
CA MET A 43 -9.00 -1.45 -6.67
C MET A 43 -9.53 -2.35 -7.79
N LYS A 44 -8.69 -3.08 -8.52
CA LYS A 44 -9.14 -4.09 -9.51
C LYS A 44 -9.85 -5.27 -8.86
N THR A 45 -9.58 -5.52 -7.57
CA THR A 45 -10.19 -6.61 -6.80
C THR A 45 -11.56 -6.26 -6.23
N LEU A 46 -12.12 -5.09 -6.56
CA LEU A 46 -13.41 -4.62 -6.08
C LEU A 46 -14.61 -5.39 -6.68
N ALA A 47 -14.42 -6.07 -7.81
CA ALA A 47 -15.48 -6.77 -8.55
C ALA A 47 -15.76 -8.18 -8.02
#